data_AF-A0A848GQQ5-F1
#
_entry.id   AF-A0A848GQQ5-F1
#
_cell.length_a   1.000
_cell.length_b   1.000
_cell.length_c   1.000
_cell.angle_alpha   90.00
_cell.angle_beta   90.00
_cell.angle_gamma   90.00
#
_symmetry.space_group_name_H-M   'P 1'
#
loop_
_entity.id
_entity.type
_entity.pdbx_description
1 polymer ?
#
loop_
_entity_poly.entity_id
_entity_poly.type
_entity_poly.pdbx_seq_one_letter_code
_entity_poly.pdbx_strand_id
1 'polypeptide(L)'
;MTPLKKLLKYLLIFLGIFLVLILFVAGCFWVSMEQKHRQAKEDGENYSKICDSISTITEQPSIHFSGFTQKEILQLRFKILRNGQFIRDTLVKSTFSYISKDSTFFSINIPYPVFLKTDTIVVTTEGGLHYYISGYHHYASLHYGMFGYVGSHDCRFAEECVINNEQCSGTLLKNDGWLHPEKDKLKQMISPQTPAFDSISRQAAISYEKAKEIFLQNRLNKHLYSVILYRIEIGEEGSFYVLGEEDEHKKDQIDLIKINTQTGECIRERK
;
A
#
# COMPACT_ATOMS: atom_id res chain seq x y z
N MET A 1 -47.10 -42.97 46.18
CA MET A 1 -45.88 -42.35 45.60
C MET A 1 -46.29 -41.74 44.27
N THR A 2 -46.49 -40.43 44.25
CA THR A 2 -47.33 -39.72 43.26
C THR A 2 -46.78 -39.80 41.82
N PRO A 3 -47.66 -40.00 40.81
CA PRO A 3 -47.28 -40.17 39.39
C PRO A 3 -46.46 -38.99 38.85
N LEU A 4 -46.61 -37.80 39.45
CA LEU A 4 -45.85 -36.58 39.14
C LEU A 4 -44.33 -36.75 39.33
N LYS A 5 -43.87 -37.47 40.36
CA LYS A 5 -42.44 -37.67 40.63
C LYS A 5 -41.77 -38.60 39.63
N LYS A 6 -42.52 -39.61 39.13
CA LYS A 6 -42.02 -40.52 38.08
C LYS A 6 -41.94 -39.79 36.73
N LEU A 7 -42.95 -38.98 36.41
CA LEU A 7 -43.01 -38.22 35.16
C LEU A 7 -41.89 -37.16 35.07
N LEU A 8 -41.62 -36.44 36.17
CA LEU A 8 -40.50 -35.49 36.26
C LEU A 8 -39.13 -36.15 36.04
N LYS A 9 -38.93 -37.36 36.58
CA LYS A 9 -37.68 -38.12 36.41
C LYS A 9 -37.45 -38.52 34.95
N TYR A 10 -38.49 -38.94 34.23
CA TYR A 10 -38.39 -39.25 32.80
C TYR A 10 -38.15 -38.01 31.94
N LEU A 11 -38.80 -36.88 32.26
CA LEU A 11 -38.59 -35.61 31.56
C LEU A 11 -37.14 -35.11 31.71
N LEU A 12 -36.56 -35.21 32.91
CA LEU A 12 -35.16 -34.84 33.16
C LEU A 12 -34.17 -35.74 32.42
N ILE A 13 -34.43 -37.06 32.35
CA ILE A 13 -33.61 -37.99 31.58
C ILE A 13 -33.69 -37.66 30.09
N PHE A 14 -34.89 -37.41 29.56
CA PHE A 14 -35.08 -37.04 28.16
C PHE A 14 -34.38 -35.70 27.82
N LEU A 15 -34.50 -34.69 28.69
CA LEU A 15 -33.80 -33.42 28.53
C LEU A 15 -32.28 -33.61 28.55
N GLY A 16 -31.77 -34.46 29.44
CA GLY A 16 -30.34 -34.79 29.49
C GLY A 16 -29.83 -35.45 28.20
N ILE A 17 -30.57 -36.42 27.67
CA ILE A 17 -30.25 -37.07 26.38
C ILE A 17 -30.27 -36.04 25.25
N PHE A 18 -31.29 -35.18 25.20
CA PHE A 18 -31.42 -34.15 24.18
C PHE A 18 -30.27 -33.14 24.22
N LEU A 19 -29.85 -32.73 25.42
CA LEU A 19 -28.71 -31.82 25.60
C LEU A 19 -27.38 -32.46 25.16
N VAL A 20 -27.17 -33.74 25.48
CA VAL A 20 -26.00 -34.50 24.97
C VAL A 20 -26.01 -34.57 23.45
N LEU A 21 -27.17 -34.78 22.83
CA LEU A 21 -27.31 -34.84 21.38
C LEU A 21 -27.02 -33.48 20.71
N ILE A 22 -27.48 -32.37 21.31
CA ILE A 22 -27.14 -31.02 20.83
C ILE A 22 -25.63 -30.76 20.94
N LEU A 23 -25.01 -31.09 22.08
CA LEU A 23 -23.57 -30.92 22.26
C LEU A 23 -22.77 -31.78 21.27
N PHE A 24 -23.23 -32.99 20.98
CA PHE A 24 -22.62 -33.85 19.98
C PHE A 24 -22.69 -33.23 18.57
N VAL A 25 -23.87 -32.75 18.16
CA VAL A 25 -24.04 -32.07 16.87
C VAL A 25 -23.16 -30.82 16.78
N ALA A 26 -23.15 -29.98 17.82
CA ALA A 26 -22.30 -28.80 17.88
C ALA A 26 -20.80 -29.15 17.80
N GLY A 27 -20.37 -30.23 18.46
CA GLY A 27 -19.02 -30.76 18.36
C GLY A 27 -18.65 -31.21 16.93
N CYS A 28 -19.55 -31.92 16.25
CA CYS A 28 -19.35 -32.29 14.84
C CYS A 28 -19.22 -31.06 13.93
N PHE A 29 -20.05 -30.03 14.13
CA PHE A 29 -19.95 -28.78 13.39
C PHE A 29 -18.62 -28.05 13.64
N TRP A 30 -18.16 -28.00 14.90
CA TRP A 30 -16.89 -27.39 15.25
C TRP A 30 -15.70 -28.08 14.57
N VAL A 31 -15.64 -29.41 14.63
CA VAL A 31 -14.57 -30.21 13.99
C VAL A 31 -14.58 -30.00 12.48
N SER A 32 -15.77 -30.02 11.85
CA SER A 32 -15.91 -29.75 10.41
C SER A 32 -15.39 -28.35 10.04
N MET A 33 -15.76 -27.33 10.81
CA MET A 33 -15.34 -25.95 10.56
C MET A 33 -13.82 -25.78 10.70
N GLU A 34 -13.22 -26.34 11.74
CA GLU A 34 -11.77 -26.30 11.95
C GLU A 34 -11.02 -27.02 10.82
N GLN A 35 -11.51 -28.18 10.37
CA GLN A 35 -10.92 -28.90 9.25
C GLN A 35 -10.99 -28.08 7.96
N LYS A 36 -12.14 -27.44 7.69
CA LYS A 36 -12.30 -26.55 6.54
C LYS A 36 -11.41 -25.33 6.59
N HIS A 37 -11.19 -24.76 7.78
CA HIS A 37 -10.28 -23.64 7.96
C HIS A 37 -8.83 -24.03 7.67
N ARG A 38 -8.38 -25.20 8.15
CA ARG A 38 -7.03 -25.72 7.85
C ARG A 38 -6.85 -25.98 6.36
N GLN A 39 -7.83 -26.64 5.75
CA GLN A 39 -7.82 -26.88 4.31
C GLN A 39 -7.74 -25.56 3.53
N ALA A 40 -8.52 -24.55 3.91
CA ALA A 40 -8.49 -23.25 3.26
C ALA A 40 -7.11 -22.58 3.35
N LYS A 41 -6.39 -22.74 4.47
CA LYS A 41 -5.04 -22.19 4.61
C LYS A 41 -4.05 -22.89 3.67
N GLU A 42 -4.05 -24.21 3.65
CA GLU A 42 -3.17 -25.01 2.78
C GLU A 42 -3.47 -24.76 1.30
N ASP A 43 -4.75 -24.80 0.93
CA ASP A 43 -5.22 -24.53 -0.44
C ASP A 43 -4.96 -23.07 -0.83
N GLY A 44 -5.05 -22.13 0.11
CA GLY A 44 -4.69 -20.72 -0.11
C GLY A 44 -3.24 -20.54 -0.54
N GLU A 45 -2.29 -21.16 0.16
CA GLU A 45 -0.88 -21.10 -0.19
C GLU A 45 -0.57 -21.82 -1.52
N ASN A 46 -1.18 -22.99 -1.73
CA ASN A 46 -0.98 -23.78 -2.95
C ASN A 46 -1.56 -23.10 -4.17
N TYR A 47 -2.82 -22.66 -4.11
CA TYR A 47 -3.47 -21.99 -5.22
C TYR A 47 -2.88 -20.61 -5.48
N SER A 48 -2.38 -19.89 -4.46
CA SER A 48 -1.67 -18.62 -4.69
C SER A 48 -0.44 -18.83 -5.56
N LYS A 49 0.34 -19.90 -5.34
CA LYS A 49 1.47 -20.26 -6.23
C LYS A 49 1.04 -20.56 -7.66
N ILE A 50 -0.14 -21.18 -7.84
CA ILE A 50 -0.71 -21.44 -9.18
C ILE A 50 -1.11 -20.13 -9.83
N CYS A 51 -1.83 -19.25 -9.14
CA CYS A 51 -2.22 -17.95 -9.67
C CYS A 51 -0.99 -17.08 -9.98
N ASP A 52 0.06 -17.19 -9.17
CA ASP A 52 1.33 -16.53 -9.44
C ASP A 52 2.07 -17.05 -10.69
N SER A 53 1.70 -18.21 -11.23
CA SER A 53 2.25 -18.67 -12.52
C SER A 53 1.72 -17.86 -13.72
N ILE A 54 0.66 -17.07 -13.54
CA ILE A 54 0.15 -16.16 -14.56
C ILE A 54 1.21 -15.09 -14.83
N SER A 55 1.74 -15.09 -16.05
CA SER A 55 2.88 -14.25 -16.43
C SER A 55 2.49 -12.87 -16.97
N THR A 56 1.20 -12.65 -17.24
CA THR A 56 0.68 -11.45 -17.89
C THR A 56 -0.42 -10.80 -17.08
N ILE A 57 -0.45 -9.47 -17.05
CA ILE A 57 -1.55 -8.67 -16.50
C ILE A 57 -2.41 -8.18 -17.66
N THR A 58 -3.74 -8.36 -17.55
CA THR A 58 -4.72 -8.02 -18.59
C THR A 58 -5.81 -7.05 -18.12
N GLU A 59 -5.87 -6.83 -16.81
CA GLU A 59 -6.91 -6.09 -16.10
C GLU A 59 -6.79 -4.57 -16.25
N GLN A 60 -5.69 -4.07 -16.81
CA GLN A 60 -5.38 -2.64 -16.96
C GLN A 60 -5.63 -1.85 -15.67
N PRO A 61 -4.87 -2.14 -14.60
CA PRO A 61 -5.15 -1.59 -13.28
C PRO A 61 -5.17 -0.07 -13.28
N SER A 62 -6.02 0.50 -12.42
CA SER A 62 -6.07 1.93 -12.19
C SER A 62 -4.93 2.37 -11.29
N ILE A 63 -4.38 3.54 -11.58
CA ILE A 63 -3.47 4.25 -10.69
C ILE A 63 -4.11 5.55 -10.25
N HIS A 64 -3.87 5.91 -9.00
CA HIS A 64 -4.43 7.10 -8.38
C HIS A 64 -3.34 8.16 -8.21
N PHE A 65 -3.71 9.44 -8.26
CA PHE A 65 -2.80 10.56 -8.01
C PHE A 65 -3.32 11.37 -6.84
N SER A 66 -2.44 11.69 -5.90
CA SER A 66 -2.74 12.52 -4.74
C SER A 66 -1.67 13.59 -4.54
N GLY A 67 -2.12 14.80 -4.15
CA GLY A 67 -1.25 15.98 -3.99
C GLY A 67 -0.80 16.62 -5.31
N PHE A 68 -1.47 16.30 -6.42
CA PHE A 68 -1.20 16.89 -7.73
C PHE A 68 -2.27 17.90 -8.12
N THR A 69 -1.88 18.97 -8.78
CA THR A 69 -2.79 19.83 -9.52
C THR A 69 -3.12 19.21 -10.87
N GLN A 70 -4.32 19.47 -11.40
CA GLN A 70 -4.74 18.93 -12.71
C GLN A 70 -3.75 19.25 -13.84
N LYS A 71 -3.08 20.42 -13.80
CA LYS A 71 -2.10 20.83 -14.81
C LYS A 71 -0.85 19.94 -14.80
N GLU A 72 -0.39 19.50 -13.63
CA GLU A 72 0.83 18.69 -13.50
C GLU A 72 0.67 17.27 -14.04
N ILE A 73 -0.57 16.79 -14.07
CA ILE A 73 -0.91 15.43 -14.50
C ILE A 73 -1.76 15.42 -15.78
N LEU A 74 -2.01 16.58 -16.41
CA LEU A 74 -2.83 16.67 -17.63
C LEU A 74 -2.31 15.75 -18.73
N GLN A 75 -1.00 15.61 -18.83
CA GLN A 75 -0.34 14.72 -19.75
C GLN A 75 0.62 13.79 -19.00
N LEU A 76 0.39 12.49 -19.15
CA LEU A 76 1.19 11.45 -18.50
C LEU A 76 1.87 10.61 -19.58
N ARG A 77 3.17 10.39 -19.42
CA ARG A 77 3.93 9.47 -20.28
C ARG A 77 4.11 8.15 -19.56
N PHE A 78 3.53 7.10 -20.14
CA PHE A 78 3.71 5.72 -19.70
C PHE A 78 4.78 5.07 -20.54
N LYS A 79 5.67 4.32 -19.90
CA LYS A 79 6.64 3.45 -20.57
C LYS A 79 6.64 2.08 -19.92
N ILE A 80 6.95 1.05 -20.69
CA ILE A 80 7.25 -0.28 -20.15
C ILE A 80 8.76 -0.45 -20.13
N LEU A 81 9.32 -0.65 -18.94
CA LEU A 81 10.70 -1.04 -18.71
C LEU A 81 10.77 -2.55 -18.51
N ARG A 82 11.49 -3.24 -19.39
CA ARG A 82 11.73 -4.69 -19.34
C ARG A 82 13.21 -4.96 -19.51
N ASN A 83 13.80 -5.72 -18.59
CA ASN A 83 15.23 -6.07 -18.64
C ASN A 83 16.15 -4.85 -18.82
N GLY A 84 15.83 -3.73 -18.17
CA GLY A 84 16.60 -2.48 -18.25
C GLY A 84 16.38 -1.65 -19.52
N GLN A 85 15.50 -2.08 -20.44
CA GLN A 85 15.22 -1.36 -21.68
C GLN A 85 13.76 -0.92 -21.77
N PHE A 86 13.52 0.29 -22.28
CA PHE A 86 12.17 0.76 -22.57
C PHE A 86 11.67 0.14 -23.87
N ILE A 87 10.64 -0.70 -23.78
CA ILE A 87 10.10 -1.46 -24.92
C ILE A 87 8.82 -0.87 -25.51
N ARG A 88 8.13 -0.02 -24.73
CA ARG A 88 6.93 0.71 -25.16
C ARG A 88 6.90 2.09 -24.52
N ASP A 89 6.26 3.01 -25.22
CA ASP A 89 6.12 4.41 -24.82
C ASP A 89 4.78 4.92 -25.32
N THR A 90 3.99 5.50 -24.43
CA THR A 90 2.65 5.99 -24.76
C THR A 90 2.37 7.25 -23.95
N LEU A 91 1.94 8.28 -24.67
CA LEU A 91 1.53 9.55 -24.09
C LEU A 91 0.02 9.56 -23.94
N VAL A 92 -0.46 9.72 -22.73
CA VAL A 92 -1.89 9.81 -22.45
C VAL A 92 -2.22 11.22 -22.00
N LYS A 93 -3.10 11.88 -22.75
CA LYS A 93 -3.72 13.12 -22.31
C LYS A 93 -4.92 12.73 -21.46
N SER A 94 -4.84 13.05 -20.18
CA SER A 94 -5.80 12.57 -19.22
C SER A 94 -7.05 13.45 -19.20
N THR A 95 -8.19 12.83 -19.48
CA THR A 95 -9.50 13.32 -19.05
C THR A 95 -9.84 12.58 -17.76
N PHE A 96 -9.26 13.01 -16.64
CA PHE A 96 -9.41 12.31 -15.36
C PHE A 96 -10.89 12.17 -14.96
N SER A 97 -11.28 10.97 -14.53
CA SER A 97 -12.52 10.78 -13.78
C SER A 97 -12.29 11.15 -12.33
N TYR A 98 -13.07 12.11 -11.82
CA TYR A 98 -13.08 12.44 -10.40
C TYR A 98 -13.70 11.27 -9.62
N ILE A 99 -12.94 10.68 -8.70
CA ILE A 99 -13.44 9.59 -7.85
C ILE A 99 -14.38 10.13 -6.77
N SER A 100 -14.23 11.40 -6.40
CA SER A 100 -15.07 12.06 -5.40
C SER A 100 -15.30 13.53 -5.76
N LYS A 101 -16.20 14.20 -5.02
CA LYS A 101 -16.39 15.66 -5.14
C LYS A 101 -15.16 16.46 -4.70
N ASP A 102 -14.24 15.84 -3.97
CA ASP A 102 -12.93 16.42 -3.67
C ASP A 102 -12.03 16.27 -4.91
N SER A 103 -11.68 17.41 -5.50
CA SER A 103 -10.87 17.55 -6.72
C SER A 103 -9.39 17.17 -6.54
N THR A 104 -9.07 16.34 -5.55
CA THR A 104 -7.70 16.02 -5.09
C THR A 104 -7.27 14.59 -5.41
N PHE A 105 -8.22 13.73 -5.81
CA PHE A 105 -7.95 12.34 -6.19
C PHE A 105 -8.32 12.09 -7.65
N PHE A 106 -7.29 11.92 -8.46
CA PHE A 106 -7.43 11.63 -9.89
C PHE A 106 -7.09 10.16 -10.15
N SER A 107 -7.74 9.55 -11.14
CA SER A 107 -7.46 8.16 -11.55
C SER A 107 -7.34 8.00 -13.04
N ILE A 108 -6.50 7.07 -13.46
CA ILE A 108 -6.34 6.67 -14.85
C ILE A 108 -5.92 5.20 -14.90
N ASN A 109 -6.40 4.49 -15.92
CA ASN A 109 -5.99 3.11 -16.15
C ASN A 109 -4.67 3.07 -16.92
N ILE A 110 -3.84 2.07 -16.63
CA ILE A 110 -2.61 1.84 -17.39
C ILE A 110 -2.98 1.57 -18.86
N PRO A 111 -2.39 2.31 -19.83
CA PRO A 111 -2.84 2.30 -21.23
C PRO A 111 -2.37 1.07 -22.03
N TYR A 112 -1.92 0.01 -21.34
CA TYR A 112 -1.44 -1.21 -21.96
C TYR A 112 -2.44 -2.34 -21.72
N PRO A 113 -3.14 -2.83 -22.76
CA PRO A 113 -4.11 -3.92 -22.62
C PRO A 113 -3.51 -5.20 -22.04
N VAL A 114 -2.23 -5.46 -22.35
CA VAL A 114 -1.48 -6.59 -21.83
C VAL A 114 -0.03 -6.18 -21.60
N PHE A 115 0.52 -6.54 -20.43
CA PHE A 115 1.94 -6.42 -20.10
C PHE A 115 2.39 -7.60 -19.22
N LEU A 116 3.70 -7.84 -19.10
CA LEU A 116 4.20 -8.95 -18.27
C LEU A 116 4.15 -8.57 -16.80
N LYS A 117 3.90 -9.55 -15.93
CA LYS A 117 3.96 -9.40 -14.47
C LYS A 117 5.31 -8.87 -13.98
N THR A 118 6.38 -9.23 -14.68
CA THR A 118 7.76 -8.81 -14.40
C THR A 118 8.13 -7.44 -14.97
N ASP A 119 7.24 -6.81 -15.76
CA ASP A 119 7.49 -5.48 -16.28
C ASP A 119 7.42 -4.43 -15.18
N THR A 120 8.20 -3.36 -15.35
CA THR A 120 8.02 -2.13 -14.57
C THR A 120 7.37 -1.08 -15.46
N ILE A 121 6.24 -0.55 -15.01
CA ILE A 121 5.55 0.55 -15.66
C ILE A 121 6.14 1.85 -15.12
N VAL A 122 6.73 2.65 -16.00
CA VAL A 122 7.29 3.95 -15.64
C VAL A 122 6.30 5.04 -16.05
N VAL A 123 5.81 5.79 -15.07
CA VAL A 123 4.91 6.93 -15.27
C VAL A 123 5.71 8.20 -15.06
N THR A 124 5.64 9.12 -16.03
CA THR A 124 6.26 10.44 -15.95
C THR A 124 5.20 11.52 -16.06
N THR A 125 5.17 12.43 -15.09
CA THR A 125 4.28 13.59 -15.08
C THR A 125 4.82 14.74 -15.93
N GLU A 126 4.00 15.76 -16.20
CA GLU A 126 4.43 16.94 -16.96
C GLU A 126 5.52 17.74 -16.22
N GLY A 127 5.49 17.72 -14.88
CA GLY A 127 6.52 18.29 -14.01
C GLY A 127 7.83 17.48 -13.95
N GLY A 128 7.94 16.37 -14.68
CA GLY A 128 9.15 15.54 -14.73
C GLY A 128 9.32 14.60 -13.53
N LEU A 129 8.28 14.37 -12.73
CA LEU A 129 8.31 13.36 -11.67
C LEU A 129 8.16 11.97 -12.27
N HIS A 130 9.03 11.06 -11.86
CA HIS A 130 9.06 9.68 -12.32
C HIS A 130 8.61 8.71 -11.22
N TYR A 131 7.82 7.73 -11.63
CA TYR A 131 7.30 6.66 -10.79
C TYR A 131 7.51 5.31 -11.46
N TYR A 132 8.17 4.40 -10.75
CA TYR A 132 8.44 3.03 -11.19
C TYR A 132 7.49 2.09 -10.46
N ILE A 133 6.50 1.59 -11.20
CA ILE A 133 5.43 0.74 -10.68
C ILE A 133 5.67 -0.70 -11.11
N SER A 134 5.76 -1.62 -10.16
CA SER A 134 6.08 -3.03 -10.39
C SER A 134 5.37 -3.92 -9.36
N GLY A 135 5.62 -5.23 -9.39
CA GLY A 135 5.12 -6.14 -8.34
C GLY A 135 3.62 -6.46 -8.44
N TYR A 136 2.99 -6.13 -9.56
CA TYR A 136 1.65 -6.64 -9.86
C TYR A 136 1.64 -8.16 -9.81
N HIS A 137 0.56 -8.74 -9.29
CA HIS A 137 0.43 -10.19 -9.19
C HIS A 137 -1.02 -10.62 -9.11
N HIS A 138 -1.22 -11.94 -9.15
CA HIS A 138 -2.51 -12.57 -8.97
C HIS A 138 -2.47 -13.43 -7.71
N TYR A 139 -3.55 -13.41 -6.95
CA TYR A 139 -3.71 -14.23 -5.74
C TYR A 139 -4.91 -15.17 -5.89
N ALA A 140 -4.93 -16.24 -5.09
CA ALA A 140 -6.06 -17.15 -5.04
C ALA A 140 -7.18 -16.57 -4.16
N SER A 141 -8.29 -16.22 -4.78
CA SER A 141 -9.53 -15.89 -4.10
C SER A 141 -10.32 -17.17 -3.82
N LEU A 142 -10.20 -17.69 -2.60
CA LEU A 142 -10.89 -18.90 -2.17
C LEU A 142 -12.41 -18.69 -2.07
N HIS A 143 -13.18 -19.70 -2.50
CA HIS A 143 -14.63 -19.65 -2.41
C HIS A 143 -15.13 -20.17 -1.05
N TYR A 144 -16.05 -19.41 -0.45
CA TYR A 144 -16.71 -19.76 0.81
C TYR A 144 -18.22 -19.81 0.60
N GLY A 145 -18.84 -20.87 1.08
CA GLY A 145 -20.30 -21.02 1.17
C GLY A 145 -20.81 -20.80 2.59
N MET A 146 -22.09 -21.06 2.81
CA MET A 146 -22.75 -20.91 4.12
C MET A 146 -22.10 -21.74 5.24
N PHE A 147 -21.44 -22.85 4.90
CA PHE A 147 -20.75 -23.73 5.84
C PHE A 147 -19.22 -23.66 5.72
N GLY A 148 -18.69 -22.56 5.18
CA GLY A 148 -17.26 -22.32 5.06
C GLY A 148 -16.67 -22.71 3.70
N TYR A 149 -15.37 -22.99 3.70
CA TYR A 149 -14.58 -23.19 2.49
C TYR A 149 -15.06 -24.39 1.65
N VAL A 150 -15.27 -24.17 0.35
CA VAL A 150 -15.85 -25.19 -0.56
C VAL A 150 -14.82 -25.92 -1.44
N GLY A 151 -13.52 -25.64 -1.30
CA GLY A 151 -12.47 -26.36 -2.03
C GLY A 151 -12.16 -25.83 -3.43
N SER A 152 -12.59 -24.61 -3.76
CA SER A 152 -12.34 -23.99 -5.07
C SER A 152 -11.76 -22.58 -4.94
N HIS A 153 -11.20 -22.06 -6.03
CA HIS A 153 -10.61 -20.73 -6.09
C HIS A 153 -10.78 -20.09 -7.48
N ASP A 154 -10.68 -18.77 -7.51
CA ASP A 154 -10.41 -17.99 -8.71
C ASP A 154 -9.06 -17.28 -8.57
N CYS A 155 -8.34 -17.06 -9.68
CA CYS A 155 -7.18 -16.19 -9.67
C CYS A 155 -7.62 -14.74 -9.89
N ARG A 156 -7.41 -13.90 -8.89
CA ARG A 156 -7.78 -12.48 -8.93
C ARG A 156 -6.54 -11.59 -8.95
N PHE A 157 -6.63 -10.48 -9.66
CA PHE A 157 -5.60 -9.47 -9.67
C PHE A 157 -5.48 -8.81 -8.28
N ALA A 158 -4.26 -8.66 -7.78
CA ALA A 158 -3.95 -7.93 -6.57
C ALA A 158 -3.74 -6.44 -6.89
N GLU A 159 -4.45 -5.56 -6.18
CA GLU A 159 -4.30 -4.10 -6.32
C GLU A 159 -3.00 -3.59 -5.70
N GLU A 160 -2.38 -4.40 -4.83
CA GLU A 160 -1.07 -4.10 -4.24
C GLU A 160 0.03 -4.14 -5.30
N CYS A 161 0.87 -3.11 -5.29
CA CYS A 161 2.02 -2.98 -6.16
C CYS A 161 3.17 -2.32 -5.41
N VAL A 162 4.32 -2.22 -6.07
CA VAL A 162 5.50 -1.52 -5.56
C VAL A 162 5.72 -0.27 -6.41
N ILE A 163 5.71 0.89 -5.79
CA ILE A 163 5.96 2.20 -6.41
C ILE A 163 7.25 2.76 -5.81
N ASN A 164 8.25 3.04 -6.63
CA ASN A 164 9.52 3.64 -6.18
C ASN A 164 10.15 2.89 -4.98
N ASN A 165 10.09 1.56 -5.02
CA ASN A 165 10.58 0.62 -3.99
C ASN A 165 9.72 0.50 -2.71
N GLU A 166 8.55 1.12 -2.64
CA GLU A 166 7.63 0.99 -1.51
C GLU A 166 6.32 0.27 -1.91
N GLN A 167 5.82 -0.61 -1.04
CA GLN A 167 4.55 -1.31 -1.27
C GLN A 167 3.38 -0.34 -1.07
N CYS A 168 2.47 -0.28 -2.03
CA CYS A 168 1.36 0.67 -2.09
C CYS A 168 0.15 0.06 -2.80
N SER A 169 -1.03 0.66 -2.62
CA SER A 169 -2.28 0.28 -3.29
C SER A 169 -2.51 1.05 -4.60
N GLY A 170 -1.45 1.27 -5.40
CA GLY A 170 -1.55 1.96 -6.69
C GLY A 170 -1.72 3.48 -6.62
N THR A 171 -1.46 4.12 -5.47
CA THR A 171 -1.55 5.58 -5.32
C THR A 171 -0.19 6.25 -5.44
N LEU A 172 -0.07 7.17 -6.39
CA LEU A 172 1.09 8.01 -6.64
C LEU A 172 0.96 9.31 -5.84
N LEU A 173 1.79 9.45 -4.81
CA LEU A 173 1.91 10.69 -4.05
C LEU A 173 2.92 11.62 -4.73
N LYS A 174 2.59 12.90 -4.89
CA LYS A 174 3.50 13.89 -5.49
C LYS A 174 4.89 13.89 -4.82
N ASN A 175 4.93 13.77 -3.50
CA ASN A 175 6.18 13.86 -2.73
C ASN A 175 7.11 12.65 -2.90
N ASP A 176 6.59 11.52 -3.39
CA ASP A 176 7.35 10.28 -3.60
C ASP A 176 7.91 10.15 -5.02
N GLY A 177 7.55 11.07 -5.91
CA GLY A 177 8.09 11.10 -7.26
C GLY A 177 9.59 11.41 -7.28
N TRP A 178 10.32 10.72 -8.14
CA TRP A 178 11.75 10.95 -8.35
C TRP A 178 11.95 12.00 -9.44
N LEU A 179 12.73 13.04 -9.13
CA LEU A 179 13.17 14.04 -10.12
C LEU A 179 14.39 13.54 -10.89
N HIS A 180 15.25 12.76 -10.22
CA HIS A 180 16.49 12.24 -10.79
C HIS A 180 16.59 10.73 -10.52
N PRO A 181 15.87 9.88 -11.28
CA PRO A 181 15.77 8.45 -11.01
C PRO A 181 17.11 7.72 -10.85
N GLU A 182 18.12 8.10 -11.64
CA GLU A 182 19.49 7.54 -11.58
C GLU A 182 20.10 7.66 -10.17
N LYS A 183 19.83 8.78 -9.48
CA LYS A 183 20.30 9.03 -8.11
C LYS A 183 19.31 8.55 -7.08
N ASP A 184 18.02 8.84 -7.29
CA ASP A 184 16.97 8.61 -6.30
C ASP A 184 16.70 7.12 -6.07
N LYS A 185 16.87 6.28 -7.10
CA LYS A 185 16.71 4.82 -6.99
C LYS A 185 17.72 4.17 -6.05
N LEU A 186 18.89 4.78 -5.88
CA LEU A 186 19.95 4.28 -5.01
C LEU A 186 19.73 4.65 -3.54
N LYS A 187 18.76 5.52 -3.26
CA LYS A 187 18.48 5.96 -1.89
C LYS A 187 17.68 4.90 -1.15
N GLN A 188 18.09 4.62 0.07
CA GLN A 188 17.27 3.88 1.02
C GLN A 188 16.32 4.86 1.71
N MET A 189 15.02 4.55 1.67
CA MET A 189 13.97 5.31 2.36
C MET A 189 13.56 4.56 3.62
N ILE A 190 13.49 5.26 4.75
CA ILE A 190 13.20 4.68 6.06
C ILE A 190 12.04 5.42 6.69
N SER A 191 10.94 4.70 6.90
CA SER A 191 9.69 5.28 7.36
C SER A 191 9.72 5.60 8.87
N PRO A 192 9.10 6.70 9.33
CA PRO A 192 9.17 7.21 10.71
C PRO A 192 8.71 6.23 11.80
N GLN A 193 7.87 5.27 11.44
CA GLN A 193 7.21 4.35 12.37
C GLN A 193 7.98 3.02 12.52
N THR A 194 9.21 2.96 12.03
CA THR A 194 10.01 1.73 12.01
C THR A 194 11.11 1.73 13.08
N PRO A 195 11.45 0.57 13.67
CA PRO A 195 12.60 0.47 14.58
C PRO A 195 13.93 0.94 13.93
N ALA A 196 14.05 0.80 12.62
CA ALA A 196 15.21 1.28 11.86
C ALA A 196 15.34 2.81 11.93
N PHE A 197 14.22 3.53 11.79
CA PHE A 197 14.19 4.99 11.94
C PHE A 197 14.70 5.42 13.31
N ASP A 198 14.17 4.82 14.38
CA ASP A 198 14.58 5.13 15.75
C ASP A 198 16.06 4.85 15.99
N SER A 199 16.55 3.72 15.47
CA SER A 199 17.96 3.34 15.59
C SER A 199 18.87 4.37 14.94
N ILE A 200 18.53 4.81 13.73
CA ILE A 200 19.34 5.78 12.97
C ILE A 200 19.25 7.17 13.61
N SER A 201 18.06 7.59 13.99
CA SER A 201 17.84 8.88 14.66
C SER A 201 18.62 9.01 15.97
N ARG A 202 18.77 7.91 16.73
CA ARG A 202 19.58 7.88 17.96
C ARG A 202 21.10 7.90 17.71
N GLN A 203 21.55 7.38 16.58
CA GLN A 203 22.97 7.32 16.22
C GLN A 203 23.44 8.56 15.47
N ALA A 204 22.50 9.32 14.89
CA ALA A 204 22.76 10.57 14.19
C ALA A 204 23.29 11.66 15.14
N ALA A 205 24.25 12.45 14.67
CA ALA A 205 24.75 13.61 15.44
C ALA A 205 23.65 14.67 15.65
N ILE A 206 22.74 14.80 14.67
CA ILE A 206 21.53 15.60 14.76
C ILE A 206 20.37 14.66 15.05
N SER A 207 19.82 14.77 16.26
CA SER A 207 18.60 14.05 16.62
C SER A 207 17.40 14.57 15.84
N TYR A 208 16.34 13.76 15.72
CA TYR A 208 15.12 14.20 15.07
C TYR A 208 14.51 15.46 15.73
N GLU A 209 14.51 15.58 17.05
CA GLU A 209 14.03 16.79 17.74
C GLU A 209 14.89 18.01 17.39
N LYS A 210 16.21 17.84 17.27
CA LYS A 210 17.08 18.93 16.83
C LYS A 210 16.84 19.30 15.37
N ALA A 211 16.58 18.32 14.51
CA ALA A 211 16.19 18.57 13.13
C ALA A 211 14.86 19.34 13.04
N LYS A 212 13.87 19.06 13.90
CA LYS A 212 12.65 19.89 13.97
C LYS A 212 12.96 21.33 14.35
N GLU A 213 13.84 21.58 15.31
CA GLU A 213 14.23 22.95 15.65
C GLU A 213 14.87 23.67 14.46
N ILE A 214 15.77 23.00 13.75
CA ILE A 214 16.41 23.53 12.53
C ILE A 214 15.36 23.83 11.46
N PHE A 215 14.41 22.91 11.26
CA PHE A 215 13.28 23.13 10.35
C PHE A 215 12.50 24.40 10.72
N LEU A 216 12.14 24.58 11.99
CA LEU A 216 11.36 25.72 12.45
C LEU A 216 12.09 27.06 12.27
N GLN A 217 13.41 27.05 12.33
CA GLN A 217 14.22 28.24 12.08
C GLN A 217 14.34 28.58 10.59
N ASN A 218 14.16 27.59 9.71
CA ASN A 218 14.33 27.71 8.25
C ASN A 218 13.00 27.62 7.46
N ARG A 219 11.88 27.58 8.17
CA ARG A 219 10.54 27.56 7.57
C ARG A 219 10.25 28.91 6.90
N LEU A 220 9.56 28.87 5.76
CA LEU A 220 9.10 30.07 5.06
C LEU A 220 7.74 30.54 5.57
N ASN A 221 6.96 29.60 6.11
CA ASN A 221 5.66 29.83 6.70
C ASN A 221 5.73 30.70 7.97
N LYS A 222 4.89 31.74 8.03
CA LYS A 222 4.78 32.66 9.17
C LYS A 222 3.68 32.27 10.14
N HIS A 223 2.62 31.62 9.67
CA HIS A 223 1.36 31.37 10.36
C HIS A 223 0.98 29.88 10.44
N LEU A 224 1.20 29.09 9.40
CA LEU A 224 0.93 27.66 9.32
C LEU A 224 2.11 26.88 9.91
N TYR A 225 1.80 26.13 10.97
CA TYR A 225 2.69 25.15 11.55
C TYR A 225 2.34 23.77 10.96
N SER A 226 2.65 23.54 9.68
CA SER A 226 2.58 22.20 9.10
C SER A 226 4.00 21.63 9.05
N VAL A 227 4.23 20.59 9.84
CA VAL A 227 5.47 19.79 9.81
C VAL A 227 5.05 18.33 9.68
N ILE A 228 5.19 17.79 8.49
CA ILE A 228 4.95 16.37 8.25
C ILE A 228 6.32 15.72 8.09
N LEU A 229 6.72 14.85 9.03
CA LEU A 229 7.90 14.02 8.83
C LEU A 229 7.53 12.90 7.86
N TYR A 230 8.23 12.84 6.72
CA TYR A 230 8.00 11.81 5.72
C TYR A 230 8.86 10.59 5.97
N ARG A 231 10.19 10.76 6.10
CA ARG A 231 11.16 9.65 6.15
C ARG A 231 12.57 10.11 6.49
N ILE A 232 13.48 9.16 6.71
CA ILE A 232 14.92 9.35 6.50
C ILE A 232 15.28 8.87 5.09
N GLU A 233 16.03 9.67 4.34
CA GLU A 233 16.67 9.26 3.09
C GLU A 233 18.16 9.02 3.33
N ILE A 234 18.70 7.88 2.89
CA ILE A 234 20.14 7.57 2.96
C ILE A 234 20.65 7.31 1.55
N GLY A 235 21.67 8.05 1.13
CA GLY A 235 22.35 7.86 -0.15
C GLY A 235 23.81 8.26 -0.10
N GLU A 236 24.46 8.38 -1.26
CA GLU A 236 25.87 8.76 -1.38
C GLU A 236 26.17 10.14 -0.79
N GLU A 237 25.21 11.06 -0.88
CA GLU A 237 25.30 12.43 -0.36
C GLU A 237 25.11 12.50 1.17
N GLY A 238 24.84 11.36 1.82
CA GLY A 238 24.63 11.22 3.25
C GLY A 238 23.21 10.82 3.63
N SER A 239 22.88 10.98 4.92
CA SER A 239 21.56 10.68 5.48
C SER A 239 20.83 11.96 5.90
N PHE A 240 19.56 12.07 5.53
CA PHE A 240 18.74 13.27 5.70
C PHE A 240 17.39 12.94 6.33
N TYR A 241 16.94 13.73 7.30
CA TYR A 241 15.52 13.80 7.65
C TYR A 241 14.78 14.57 6.57
N VAL A 242 13.69 14.01 6.04
CA VAL A 242 12.83 14.65 5.04
C VAL A 242 11.53 15.08 5.68
N LEU A 243 11.34 16.39 5.77
CA LEU A 243 10.15 17.03 6.34
C LEU A 243 9.40 17.74 5.21
N GLY A 244 8.08 17.84 5.29
CA GLY A 244 7.31 18.70 4.40
C GLY A 244 6.76 19.91 5.12
N GLU A 245 6.72 21.01 4.37
CA GLU A 245 6.10 22.28 4.73
C GLU A 245 5.02 22.60 3.69
N GLU A 246 3.77 22.70 4.11
CA GLU A 246 2.67 23.18 3.24
C GLU A 246 2.81 24.67 2.97
N ASP A 247 2.79 25.12 1.72
CA ASP A 247 2.90 26.55 1.37
C ASP A 247 1.64 27.33 1.80
N GLU A 248 1.81 28.33 2.67
CA GLU A 248 0.74 29.23 3.13
C GLU A 248 -0.01 29.95 2.02
N HIS A 249 0.67 30.23 0.90
CA HIS A 249 0.12 30.94 -0.24
C HIS A 249 -0.47 30.00 -1.29
N LYS A 250 -0.20 28.69 -1.19
CA LYS A 250 -0.64 27.66 -2.15
C LYS A 250 -1.04 26.40 -1.41
N LYS A 251 -2.35 26.29 -1.13
CA LYS A 251 -2.99 25.23 -0.34
C LYS A 251 -2.69 23.77 -0.73
N ASP A 252 -2.10 23.52 -1.89
CA ASP A 252 -1.81 22.18 -2.42
C ASP A 252 -0.32 21.95 -2.73
N GLN A 253 0.56 22.88 -2.34
CA GLN A 253 2.00 22.73 -2.54
C GLN A 253 2.67 22.37 -1.21
N ILE A 254 3.40 21.25 -1.20
CA ILE A 254 4.26 20.85 -0.08
C ILE A 254 5.70 20.92 -0.56
N ASP A 255 6.48 21.80 0.05
CA ASP A 255 7.92 21.85 -0.17
C ASP A 255 8.58 20.77 0.70
N LEU A 256 9.58 20.06 0.16
CA LEU A 256 10.37 19.10 0.93
C LEU A 256 11.63 19.78 1.47
N ILE A 257 11.82 19.68 2.78
CA ILE A 257 12.97 20.19 3.50
C ILE A 257 13.79 19.00 3.96
N LYS A 258 15.04 18.92 3.50
CA LYS A 258 16.00 17.89 3.87
C LYS A 258 16.99 18.45 4.87
N ILE A 259 17.12 17.79 6.02
CA ILE A 259 18.07 18.18 7.07
C ILE A 259 19.06 17.05 7.25
N ASN A 260 20.34 17.35 6.99
CA ASN A 260 21.41 16.36 7.12
C ASN A 260 21.51 15.88 8.58
N THR A 261 21.44 14.58 8.77
CA THR A 261 21.46 13.92 10.09
C THR A 261 22.81 14.04 10.82
N GLN A 262 23.89 14.42 10.13
CA GLN A 262 25.23 14.58 10.71
C GLN A 262 25.61 16.04 10.88
N THR A 263 25.36 16.88 9.87
CA THR A 263 25.80 18.28 9.86
C THR A 263 24.71 19.27 10.27
N GLY A 264 23.44 18.89 10.16
CA GLY A 264 22.30 19.79 10.35
C GLY A 264 22.07 20.75 9.17
N GLU A 265 22.82 20.60 8.07
CA GLU A 265 22.62 21.38 6.86
C GLU A 265 21.19 21.20 6.32
N CYS A 266 20.55 22.32 5.99
CA CYS A 266 19.16 22.37 5.55
C CYS A 266 19.08 22.69 4.05
N ILE A 267 18.49 21.79 3.28
CA ILE A 267 18.30 21.89 1.83
C ILE A 267 16.81 21.87 1.53
N ARG A 268 16.35 22.74 0.62
CA ARG A 268 14.94 22.79 0.20
C ARG A 268 14.81 22.31 -1.24
N GLU A 269 13.94 21.31 -1.43
CA GLU A 269 13.54 20.80 -2.74
C GLU A 269 12.08 21.20 -3.01
N ARG A 270 11.89 21.96 -4.09
CA ARG A 270 10.55 22.30 -4.58
C ARG A 270 10.14 21.28 -5.63
N LYS A 271 9.01 20.60 -5.40
CA LYS A 271 8.41 19.63 -6.32
C LYS A 271 7.11 20.16 -6.91
#